data_AF-A0A423VYM5-F1
#
_entry.id   AF-A0A423VYM5-F1
#
_cell.length_a   1.000
_cell.length_b   1.000
_cell.length_c   1.000
_cell.angle_alpha   90.00
_cell.angle_beta   90.00
_cell.angle_gamma   90.00
#
_symmetry.space_group_name_H-M   'P 1'
#
loop_
_entity.id
_entity.type
_entity.pdbx_description
1 polymer ?
#
loop_
_entity_poly.entity_id
_entity_poly.type
_entity_poly.pdbx_seq_one_letter_code
_entity_poly.pdbx_strand_id
1 'polypeptide(L)'
;MEHSKTMSHLAKTGTLPISIITILIGFCLLLIAARLIYNVYLHPLARYPGPLYLIVSDIPLAILSLLGISQYPLKAAHDKYGDVVRIAPGTLSYIKPEAWTEIYGYKRNGGGIANFPKDPAFYNEMMLGKETITLASDKDAIPIRRSLNSAFAHRSLLEQESMLQGHVSRLMAQFEKRSIDGNPVDVREWFTFSMFDINSDFAFGEDMGCVRTGVYHDWVKFVIDYFYAATLLHQCHKFWPLNRLLAFCIPPSTHKMQANHTEASLRRVRKRIAQETDRHDFMHFFLTQAKKKQLPMKTIEAQATVVILAGSETASVAETAAVYFMLKHPHIYQKLRADVRTAFDRVENISLQNVLSKLPYLDAVVQETLRIHAPLANGFTRIVPDKNGAYICGKRVPQGWAHGIALVSSEFISRHDVPTEVFVVTGGYTGVGFELSKILYAHNATVYIAGRSSSKAENAIEEIRKVSPESSGHIEFLYLDLSDLSTIKPAVQSFTAQQQRLDVLVNNAGVMYPPKGSTDAQGHDLQVGTNCLGTVRVAWAASIAVHVAAPKPDGMVIDGSGCPRDQGVADNYGQTKVGNVFLARHFAQNTSQNGVVHVAFNPGNLRTELQRHWTGVGAWVTVSRIYDLESV
;
A
#
# COMPACT_ATOMS: atom_id res chain seq x y z
N MET A 1 24.31 76.82 7.46
CA MET A 1 22.88 76.61 7.10
C MET A 1 22.77 75.86 5.75
N GLU A 2 23.65 74.89 5.49
CA GLU A 2 23.80 74.22 4.19
C GLU A 2 23.88 72.68 4.29
N HIS A 3 23.81 72.12 5.50
CA HIS A 3 23.77 70.66 5.73
C HIS A 3 22.36 70.10 6.03
N SER A 4 21.35 70.97 6.18
CA SER A 4 19.97 70.54 6.45
C SER A 4 19.13 70.32 5.18
N LYS A 5 19.56 70.85 4.02
CA LYS A 5 18.82 70.72 2.75
C LYS A 5 19.13 69.44 1.96
N THR A 6 20.24 68.76 2.25
CA THR A 6 20.64 67.55 1.52
C THR A 6 19.98 66.28 2.07
N MET A 7 19.54 66.26 3.34
CA MET A 7 18.85 65.11 3.93
C MET A 7 17.33 65.10 3.70
N SER A 8 16.70 66.21 3.31
CA SER A 8 15.25 66.22 3.03
C SER A 8 14.89 65.78 1.60
N HIS A 9 15.87 65.73 0.68
CA HIS A 9 15.63 65.34 -0.71
C HIS A 9 15.74 63.83 -0.96
N LEU A 10 16.38 63.08 -0.06
CA LEU A 10 16.47 61.61 -0.11
C LEU A 10 15.29 60.90 0.56
N ALA A 11 14.42 61.63 1.29
CA ALA A 11 13.25 61.06 1.98
C ALA A 11 11.96 61.06 1.13
N LYS A 12 11.99 61.53 -0.13
CA LYS A 12 10.80 61.66 -1.00
C LYS A 12 10.75 60.72 -2.22
N THR A 13 11.70 59.79 -2.37
CA THR A 13 11.80 58.90 -3.55
C THR A 13 11.90 57.42 -3.18
N GLY A 14 11.21 57.00 -2.11
CA GLY A 14 11.28 55.64 -1.56
C GLY A 14 10.11 54.71 -1.90
N THR A 15 9.17 55.10 -2.76
CA THR A 15 8.05 54.23 -3.16
C THR A 15 8.14 53.96 -4.66
N LEU A 16 8.28 52.67 -5.04
CA LEU A 16 8.11 52.29 -6.44
C LEU A 16 6.72 52.79 -6.91
N PRO A 17 6.60 53.42 -8.08
CA PRO A 17 5.31 53.80 -8.64
C PRO A 17 4.39 52.57 -8.69
N ILE A 18 3.13 52.73 -8.28
CA ILE A 18 2.11 51.66 -8.28
C ILE A 18 2.01 51.00 -9.67
N SER A 19 2.25 51.77 -10.73
CA SER A 19 2.33 51.27 -12.11
C SER A 19 3.47 50.27 -12.33
N ILE A 20 4.67 50.51 -11.77
CA ILE A 20 5.80 49.57 -11.88
C ILE A 20 5.52 48.30 -11.10
N ILE A 21 4.93 48.40 -9.90
CA ILE A 21 4.53 47.23 -9.10
C ILE A 21 3.51 46.38 -9.86
N THR A 22 2.52 47.03 -10.48
CA THR A 22 1.48 46.34 -11.26
C THR A 22 2.07 45.64 -12.49
N ILE A 23 2.99 46.29 -13.20
CA ILE A 23 3.72 45.69 -14.33
C ILE A 23 4.55 44.49 -13.89
N LEU A 24 5.26 44.59 -12.77
CA LEU A 24 6.05 43.50 -12.21
C LEU A 24 5.18 42.31 -11.81
N ILE A 25 4.04 42.55 -11.15
CA ILE A 25 3.08 41.50 -10.81
C ILE A 25 2.53 40.84 -12.08
N GLY A 26 2.12 41.64 -13.07
CA GLY A 26 1.62 41.13 -14.36
C GLY A 26 2.65 40.28 -15.09
N PHE A 27 3.91 40.72 -15.12
CA PHE A 27 5.02 39.97 -15.71
C PHE A 27 5.28 38.65 -14.97
N CYS A 28 5.28 38.66 -13.63
CA CYS A 28 5.41 37.44 -12.82
C CYS A 28 4.28 36.44 -13.07
N LEU A 29 3.02 36.90 -13.13
CA LEU A 29 1.86 36.05 -13.44
C LEU A 29 1.97 35.44 -14.83
N LEU A 30 2.44 36.21 -15.82
CA LEU A 30 2.66 35.72 -17.18
C LEU A 30 3.78 34.67 -17.23
N LEU A 31 4.88 34.86 -16.50
CA LEU A 31 5.94 33.85 -16.38
C LEU A 31 5.46 32.56 -15.71
N ILE A 32 4.64 32.69 -14.65
CA ILE A 32 4.02 31.54 -13.99
C ILE A 32 3.11 30.81 -14.99
N ALA A 33 2.20 31.51 -15.67
CA ALA A 33 1.31 30.92 -16.66
C ALA A 33 2.08 30.22 -17.80
N ALA A 34 3.12 30.88 -18.34
CA ALA A 34 3.99 30.30 -19.36
C ALA A 34 4.70 29.03 -18.87
N ARG A 35 5.17 29.01 -17.60
CA ARG A 35 5.79 27.83 -17.00
C ARG A 35 4.80 26.68 -16.79
N LEU A 36 3.57 26.96 -16.37
CA LEU A 36 2.52 25.96 -16.22
C LEU A 36 2.17 25.33 -17.57
N ILE A 37 1.98 26.16 -18.61
CA ILE A 37 1.72 25.70 -19.99
C ILE A 37 2.89 24.85 -20.50
N TYR A 38 4.14 25.32 -20.30
CA TYR A 38 5.33 24.57 -20.67
C TYR A 38 5.37 23.19 -19.99
N ASN A 39 5.12 23.14 -18.68
CA ASN A 39 5.16 21.91 -17.90
C ASN A 39 4.15 20.87 -18.39
N VAL A 40 2.96 21.30 -18.83
CA VAL A 40 1.91 20.41 -19.34
C VAL A 40 2.23 19.92 -20.75
N TYR A 41 2.53 20.84 -21.68
CA TYR A 41 2.51 20.52 -23.12
C TYR A 41 3.88 20.38 -23.76
N LEU A 42 4.88 21.13 -23.29
CA LEU A 42 6.19 21.24 -23.95
C LEU A 42 7.33 20.57 -23.17
N HIS A 43 7.06 20.14 -21.93
CA HIS A 43 8.04 19.49 -21.09
C HIS A 43 8.52 18.17 -21.74
N PRO A 44 9.80 17.78 -21.62
CA PRO A 44 10.29 16.52 -22.19
C PRO A 44 9.61 15.24 -21.65
N LEU A 45 8.89 15.38 -20.55
CA LEU A 45 8.04 14.34 -19.94
C LEU A 45 6.54 14.53 -20.23
N ALA A 46 6.12 15.45 -21.09
CA ALA A 46 4.71 15.74 -21.40
C ALA A 46 3.95 14.51 -21.95
N ARG A 47 4.65 13.56 -22.58
CA ARG A 47 4.08 12.28 -23.04
C ARG A 47 3.69 11.32 -21.91
N TYR A 48 4.17 11.55 -20.69
CA TYR A 48 3.87 10.68 -19.54
C TYR A 48 2.59 11.18 -18.86
N PRO A 49 1.59 10.31 -18.65
CA PRO A 49 0.33 10.71 -18.04
C PRO A 49 0.52 10.99 -16.55
N GLY A 50 -0.32 11.85 -15.98
CA GLY A 50 -0.31 12.15 -14.56
C GLY A 50 -1.38 13.16 -14.16
N PRO A 51 -1.68 13.29 -12.85
CA PRO A 51 -2.66 14.26 -12.37
C PRO A 51 -2.25 15.68 -12.74
N LEU A 52 -3.15 16.46 -13.34
CA LEU A 52 -2.84 17.80 -13.86
C LEU A 52 -2.19 18.69 -12.80
N TYR A 53 -2.72 18.69 -11.57
CA TYR A 53 -2.19 19.50 -10.47
C TYR A 53 -0.78 19.08 -10.03
N LEU A 54 -0.36 17.82 -10.25
CA LEU A 54 0.99 17.36 -9.96
C LEU A 54 1.96 17.68 -11.10
N ILE A 55 1.54 17.51 -12.36
CA ILE A 55 2.45 17.72 -13.50
C ILE A 55 2.75 19.20 -13.77
N VAL A 56 1.88 20.12 -13.33
CA VAL A 56 2.04 21.57 -13.54
C VAL A 56 3.08 22.19 -12.60
N SER A 57 3.28 21.66 -11.39
CA SER A 57 4.13 22.27 -10.36
C SER A 57 4.56 21.26 -9.31
N ASP A 58 5.76 21.44 -8.74
CA ASP A 58 6.25 20.66 -7.60
C ASP A 58 5.54 21.02 -6.27
N ILE A 59 4.81 22.16 -6.22
CA ILE A 59 4.17 22.66 -5.01
C ILE A 59 3.18 21.67 -4.41
N PRO A 60 2.22 21.09 -5.16
CA PRO A 60 1.24 20.20 -4.54
C PRO A 60 1.87 18.92 -4.00
N LEU A 61 2.86 18.35 -4.70
CA LEU A 61 3.59 17.19 -4.17
C LEU A 61 4.34 17.55 -2.88
N ALA A 62 4.99 18.72 -2.83
CA ALA A 62 5.66 19.19 -1.62
C ALA A 62 4.69 19.36 -0.43
N ILE A 63 3.51 19.95 -0.65
CA ILE A 63 2.47 20.07 0.39
C ILE A 63 2.00 18.70 0.85
N LEU A 64 1.72 17.78 -0.08
CA LEU A 64 1.29 16.42 0.25
C LEU A 64 2.35 15.65 1.05
N SER A 65 3.63 15.84 0.73
CA SER A 65 4.75 15.25 1.48
C SER A 65 4.88 15.85 2.88
N LEU A 66 4.72 17.17 3.04
CA LEU A 66 4.72 17.84 4.36
C LEU A 66 3.54 17.40 5.24
N LEU A 67 2.39 17.10 4.64
CA LEU A 67 1.22 16.57 5.31
C LEU A 67 1.31 15.06 5.61
N GLY A 68 2.33 14.36 5.09
CA GLY A 68 2.47 12.91 5.28
C GLY A 68 1.43 12.06 4.54
N ILE A 69 0.81 12.60 3.48
CA ILE A 69 -0.31 11.96 2.77
C ILE A 69 -0.03 11.77 1.27
N SER A 70 1.18 12.02 0.78
CA SER A 70 1.53 11.91 -0.64
C SER A 70 1.30 10.53 -1.26
N GLN A 71 1.32 9.47 -0.45
CA GLN A 71 1.08 8.09 -0.88
C GLN A 71 -0.34 7.86 -1.43
N TYR A 72 -1.38 8.52 -0.89
CA TYR A 72 -2.76 8.26 -1.32
C TYR A 72 -3.05 8.84 -2.72
N PRO A 73 -2.71 10.11 -3.03
CA PRO A 73 -2.90 10.62 -4.37
C PRO A 73 -1.97 9.97 -5.39
N LEU A 74 -0.78 9.53 -4.97
CA LEU A 74 0.15 8.79 -5.83
C LEU A 74 -0.42 7.44 -6.25
N LYS A 75 -1.01 6.70 -5.30
CA LYS A 75 -1.74 5.48 -5.56
C LYS A 75 -2.90 5.71 -6.53
N ALA A 76 -3.77 6.69 -6.24
CA ALA A 76 -4.90 7.03 -7.11
C ALA A 76 -4.45 7.43 -8.53
N ALA A 77 -3.28 8.04 -8.65
CA ALA A 77 -2.68 8.37 -9.93
C ALA A 77 -2.23 7.10 -10.68
N HIS A 78 -1.59 6.15 -10.00
CA HIS A 78 -1.24 4.85 -10.59
C HIS A 78 -2.46 4.01 -10.98
N ASP A 79 -3.50 3.98 -10.14
CA ASP A 79 -4.76 3.30 -10.46
C ASP A 79 -5.40 3.85 -11.74
N LYS A 80 -5.26 5.17 -11.99
CA LYS A 80 -5.88 5.86 -13.13
C LYS A 80 -5.02 5.86 -14.40
N TYR A 81 -3.71 6.10 -14.26
CA TYR A 81 -2.81 6.37 -15.38
C TYR A 81 -1.86 5.20 -15.70
N GLY A 82 -1.90 4.13 -14.90
CA GLY A 82 -1.15 2.90 -15.09
C GLY A 82 0.21 2.90 -14.40
N ASP A 83 1.12 2.08 -14.92
CA ASP A 83 2.34 1.69 -14.20
C ASP A 83 3.42 2.79 -14.12
N VAL A 84 3.36 3.77 -15.01
CA VAL A 84 4.33 4.86 -15.11
C VAL A 84 3.59 6.18 -15.13
N VAL A 85 3.75 6.96 -14.06
CA VAL A 85 2.98 8.17 -13.83
C VAL A 85 3.89 9.34 -13.57
N ARG A 86 3.59 10.49 -14.18
CA ARG A 86 4.26 11.75 -13.91
C ARG A 86 3.64 12.41 -12.68
N ILE A 87 4.45 12.57 -11.63
CA ILE A 87 4.00 12.99 -10.29
C ILE A 87 4.55 14.35 -9.85
N ALA A 88 5.40 14.93 -10.68
CA ALA A 88 5.86 16.31 -10.64
C ALA A 88 6.31 16.72 -12.04
N PRO A 89 6.57 18.00 -12.35
CA PRO A 89 7.06 18.41 -13.66
C PRO A 89 8.25 17.55 -14.15
N GLY A 90 9.24 17.35 -13.29
CA GLY A 90 10.46 16.59 -13.57
C GLY A 90 10.55 15.20 -12.97
N THR A 91 9.44 14.62 -12.48
CA THR A 91 9.47 13.35 -11.73
C THR A 91 8.47 12.34 -12.26
N LEU A 92 8.96 11.13 -12.59
CA LEU A 92 8.11 9.96 -12.82
C LEU A 92 8.17 8.99 -11.64
N SER A 93 7.05 8.34 -11.43
CA SER A 93 6.86 7.25 -10.48
C SER A 93 6.57 5.95 -11.22
N TYR A 94 7.11 4.87 -10.69
CA TYR A 94 7.03 3.53 -11.26
C TYR A 94 6.54 2.55 -10.19
N ILE A 95 5.68 1.62 -10.61
CA ILE A 95 5.20 0.50 -9.77
C ILE A 95 5.53 -0.88 -10.34
N LYS A 96 6.14 -0.95 -11.54
CA LYS A 96 6.55 -2.21 -12.16
C LYS A 96 7.83 -2.78 -11.53
N PRO A 97 7.90 -4.09 -11.23
CA PRO A 97 9.10 -4.72 -10.65
C PRO A 97 10.37 -4.51 -11.49
N GLU A 98 10.26 -4.50 -12.82
CA GLU A 98 11.40 -4.35 -13.73
C GLU A 98 12.10 -3.00 -13.55
N ALA A 99 11.34 -1.95 -13.20
CA ALA A 99 11.87 -0.63 -12.94
C ALA A 99 12.91 -0.66 -11.80
N TRP A 100 12.77 -1.58 -10.83
CA TRP A 100 13.72 -1.70 -9.71
C TRP A 100 15.12 -2.03 -10.19
N THR A 101 15.23 -3.06 -11.02
CA THR A 101 16.51 -3.49 -11.59
C THR A 101 17.02 -2.45 -12.60
N GLU A 102 16.16 -1.82 -13.37
CA GLU A 102 16.55 -0.82 -14.37
C GLU A 102 17.02 0.51 -13.74
N ILE A 103 16.44 0.93 -12.62
CA ILE A 103 16.77 2.20 -11.94
C ILE A 103 17.88 2.01 -10.91
N TYR A 104 17.80 0.96 -10.08
CA TYR A 104 18.71 0.76 -8.94
C TYR A 104 19.72 -0.38 -9.15
N GLY A 105 19.48 -1.27 -10.12
CA GLY A 105 20.36 -2.40 -10.39
C GLY A 105 21.74 -1.96 -10.88
N TYR A 106 22.74 -2.76 -10.55
CA TYR A 106 24.12 -2.50 -10.97
C TYR A 106 24.30 -2.82 -12.46
N LYS A 107 24.65 -1.81 -13.26
CA LYS A 107 24.97 -1.93 -14.67
C LYS A 107 26.49 -1.93 -14.83
N ARG A 108 27.02 -3.00 -15.42
CA ARG A 108 28.46 -3.13 -15.70
C ARG A 108 28.81 -2.13 -16.82
N ASN A 109 29.75 -1.22 -16.55
CA ASN A 109 30.26 -0.30 -17.56
C ASN A 109 30.79 -1.11 -18.76
N GLY A 110 30.06 -1.10 -19.87
CA GLY A 110 30.34 -1.93 -21.04
C GLY A 110 29.15 -2.09 -22.00
N GLY A 111 27.92 -1.91 -21.50
CA GLY A 111 26.68 -1.97 -22.32
C GLY A 111 26.09 -0.61 -22.74
N GLY A 112 26.84 0.48 -22.61
CA GLY A 112 26.40 1.82 -23.06
C GLY A 112 25.49 2.62 -22.11
N ILE A 113 24.98 2.03 -21.02
CA ILE A 113 24.14 2.75 -20.04
C ILE A 113 24.82 2.76 -18.66
N ALA A 114 25.17 3.95 -18.15
CA ALA A 114 25.75 4.13 -16.82
C ALA A 114 24.71 3.89 -15.70
N ASN A 115 25.18 3.55 -14.50
CA ASN A 115 24.35 3.54 -13.30
C ASN A 115 23.70 4.92 -13.08
N PHE A 116 22.45 4.93 -12.64
CA PHE A 116 21.76 6.18 -12.40
C PHE A 116 22.27 6.80 -11.11
N PRO A 117 22.84 8.02 -11.13
CA PRO A 117 23.28 8.68 -9.92
C PRO A 117 22.09 9.04 -9.02
N LYS A 118 22.38 9.14 -7.72
CA LYS A 118 21.50 9.77 -6.74
C LYS A 118 21.15 11.19 -7.18
N ASP A 119 19.89 11.55 -7.06
CA ASP A 119 19.40 12.91 -7.33
C ASP A 119 19.90 13.89 -6.25
N PRO A 120 20.71 14.91 -6.59
CA PRO A 120 21.26 15.83 -5.61
C PRO A 120 20.20 16.75 -4.98
N ALA A 121 19.01 16.90 -5.57
CA ALA A 121 17.91 17.62 -4.93
C ALA A 121 17.35 16.83 -3.74
N PHE A 122 17.38 15.49 -3.81
CA PHE A 122 16.98 14.56 -2.76
C PHE A 122 18.11 14.23 -1.79
N TYR A 123 19.26 13.83 -2.33
CA TYR A 123 20.45 13.45 -1.60
C TYR A 123 21.36 14.67 -1.45
N ASN A 124 21.07 15.50 -0.44
CA ASN A 124 21.78 16.76 -0.18
C ASN A 124 22.46 16.79 1.20
N GLU A 125 23.36 17.76 1.39
CA GLU A 125 24.17 17.91 2.61
C GLU A 125 23.45 18.63 3.76
N MET A 126 22.15 18.88 3.64
CA MET A 126 21.43 19.66 4.66
C MET A 126 21.35 18.91 5.99
N MET A 127 21.40 17.57 5.96
CA MET A 127 21.19 16.74 7.15
C MET A 127 22.27 15.67 7.37
N LEU A 128 22.99 15.23 6.33
CA LEU A 128 24.13 14.31 6.41
C LEU A 128 25.32 14.84 5.61
N GLY A 129 26.54 14.41 5.96
CA GLY A 129 27.75 14.75 5.20
C GLY A 129 27.97 13.85 3.97
N LYS A 130 28.69 14.35 2.96
CA LYS A 130 29.07 13.62 1.73
C LYS A 130 29.83 12.31 1.98
N GLU A 131 30.44 12.18 3.15
CA GLU A 131 31.21 11.00 3.55
C GLU A 131 30.32 9.81 3.94
N THR A 132 29.02 10.02 4.15
CA THR A 132 28.06 8.95 4.47
C THR A 132 27.77 8.06 3.26
N ILE A 133 27.52 6.76 3.47
CA ILE A 133 27.12 5.85 2.37
C ILE A 133 25.85 6.32 1.62
N THR A 134 24.98 7.07 2.28
CA THR A 134 23.76 7.62 1.71
C THR A 134 24.02 8.76 0.74
N LEU A 135 25.11 9.53 0.88
CA LEU A 135 25.47 10.67 0.01
C LEU A 135 26.73 10.47 -0.83
N ALA A 136 27.58 9.50 -0.48
CA ALA A 136 28.81 9.22 -1.19
C ALA A 136 28.57 8.95 -2.68
N SER A 137 29.52 9.40 -3.50
CA SER A 137 29.57 9.09 -4.93
C SER A 137 29.64 7.57 -5.14
N ASP A 138 29.23 7.08 -6.31
CA ASP A 138 29.30 5.63 -6.60
C ASP A 138 30.72 5.07 -6.41
N LYS A 139 31.75 5.86 -6.75
CA LYS A 139 33.16 5.49 -6.57
C LYS A 139 33.51 5.32 -5.10
N ASP A 140 33.10 6.26 -4.25
CA ASP A 140 33.45 6.29 -2.83
C ASP A 140 32.54 5.38 -1.99
N ALA A 141 31.32 5.14 -2.44
CA ALA A 141 30.35 4.27 -1.79
C ALA A 141 30.76 2.78 -1.86
N ILE A 142 31.46 2.35 -2.92
CA ILE A 142 31.90 0.95 -3.06
C ILE A 142 32.78 0.48 -1.89
N PRO A 143 33.90 1.15 -1.55
CA PRO A 143 34.75 0.71 -0.44
C PRO A 143 34.05 0.85 0.91
N ILE A 144 33.19 1.86 1.11
CA ILE A 144 32.37 2.02 2.33
C ILE A 144 31.37 0.87 2.46
N ARG A 145 30.63 0.53 1.40
CA ARG A 145 29.67 -0.57 1.40
C ARG A 145 30.36 -1.90 1.68
N ARG A 146 31.52 -2.14 1.07
CA ARG A 146 32.31 -3.35 1.31
C ARG A 146 32.77 -3.48 2.77
N SER A 147 33.11 -2.38 3.45
CA SER A 147 33.48 -2.44 4.86
C SER A 147 32.27 -2.59 5.80
N LEU A 148 31.10 -2.06 5.45
CA LEU A 148 29.87 -2.26 6.23
C LEU A 148 29.31 -3.68 6.07
N ASN A 149 29.36 -4.25 4.86
CA ASN A 149 28.81 -5.59 4.57
C ASN A 149 29.37 -6.71 5.45
N SER A 150 30.58 -6.57 6.01
CA SER A 150 31.14 -7.60 6.91
C SER A 150 30.32 -7.76 8.18
N ALA A 151 29.78 -6.68 8.73
CA ALA A 151 28.97 -6.75 9.95
C ALA A 151 27.64 -7.48 9.75
N PHE A 152 27.16 -7.55 8.50
CA PHE A 152 25.91 -8.21 8.10
C PHE A 152 26.13 -9.58 7.45
N ALA A 153 27.37 -10.08 7.44
CA ALA A 153 27.64 -11.43 6.95
C ALA A 153 27.03 -12.46 7.91
N HIS A 154 26.54 -13.59 7.38
CA HIS A 154 25.87 -14.63 8.18
C HIS A 154 26.67 -15.05 9.43
N ARG A 155 27.97 -15.29 9.27
CA ARG A 155 28.87 -15.61 10.39
C ARG A 155 28.90 -14.50 11.45
N SER A 156 29.04 -13.25 11.03
CA SER A 156 29.08 -12.10 11.94
C SER A 156 27.76 -11.89 12.68
N LEU A 157 26.63 -12.19 12.05
CA LEU A 157 25.31 -12.15 12.70
C LEU A 157 25.18 -13.20 13.80
N LEU A 158 25.68 -14.43 13.57
CA LEU A 158 25.71 -15.48 14.60
C LEU A 158 26.60 -15.09 15.79
N GLU A 159 27.74 -14.45 15.53
CA GLU A 159 28.62 -13.94 16.59
C GLU A 159 27.98 -12.79 17.40
N GLN A 160 26.98 -12.10 16.85
CA GLN A 160 26.22 -11.02 17.51
C GLN A 160 24.97 -11.52 18.26
N GLU A 161 24.59 -12.79 18.10
CA GLU A 161 23.31 -13.32 18.55
C GLU A 161 23.11 -13.19 20.07
N SER A 162 24.13 -13.53 20.87
CA SER A 162 24.04 -13.48 22.34
C SER A 162 23.71 -12.07 22.86
N MET A 163 24.25 -11.04 22.22
CA MET A 163 23.96 -9.65 22.54
C MET A 163 22.50 -9.31 22.20
N LEU A 164 22.04 -9.71 21.00
CA LEU A 164 20.65 -9.50 20.58
C LEU A 164 19.66 -10.18 21.53
N GLN A 165 19.92 -11.43 21.91
CA GLN A 165 19.09 -12.18 22.87
C GLN A 165 19.02 -11.47 24.22
N GLY A 166 20.12 -10.86 24.67
CA GLY A 166 20.16 -10.05 25.87
C GLY A 166 19.22 -8.84 25.82
N HIS A 167 19.15 -8.14 24.68
CA HIS A 167 18.21 -7.03 24.47
C HIS A 167 16.76 -7.50 24.43
N VAL A 168 16.47 -8.55 23.66
CA VAL A 168 15.12 -9.15 23.56
C VAL A 168 14.62 -9.61 24.93
N SER A 169 15.48 -10.23 25.73
CA SER A 169 15.13 -10.67 27.09
C SER A 169 14.75 -9.50 28.00
N ARG A 170 15.45 -8.36 27.91
CA ARG A 170 15.11 -7.15 28.67
C ARG A 170 13.76 -6.56 28.24
N LEU A 171 13.48 -6.56 26.94
CA LEU A 171 12.19 -6.12 26.41
C LEU A 171 11.05 -7.03 26.91
N MET A 172 11.24 -8.35 26.83
CA MET A 172 10.23 -9.31 27.28
C MET A 172 9.96 -9.21 28.79
N ALA A 173 10.99 -8.98 29.61
CA ALA A 173 10.81 -8.77 31.04
C ALA A 173 9.93 -7.53 31.35
N GLN A 174 10.02 -6.48 30.53
CA GLN A 174 9.18 -5.29 30.67
C GLN A 174 7.74 -5.53 30.24
N PHE A 175 7.51 -6.38 29.23
CA PHE A 175 6.18 -6.82 28.84
C PHE A 175 5.55 -7.76 29.87
N GLU A 176 6.30 -8.71 30.41
CA GLU A 176 5.82 -9.61 31.47
C GLU A 176 5.39 -8.81 32.71
N LYS A 177 6.25 -7.88 33.18
CA LYS A 177 5.93 -7.00 34.29
C LYS A 177 4.61 -6.24 34.07
N ARG A 178 4.40 -5.67 32.89
CA ARG A 178 3.18 -4.88 32.58
C ARG A 178 1.95 -5.75 32.34
N SER A 179 2.14 -6.99 31.90
CA SER A 179 1.03 -7.94 31.71
C SER A 179 0.35 -8.30 33.02
N ILE A 180 1.10 -8.35 34.12
CA ILE A 180 0.59 -8.61 35.47
C ILE A 180 -0.32 -7.47 35.94
N ASP A 181 0.04 -6.23 35.62
CA ASP A 181 -0.71 -5.04 36.01
C ASP A 181 -2.02 -4.85 35.22
N GLY A 182 -2.24 -5.64 34.16
CA GLY A 182 -3.44 -5.59 33.31
C GLY A 182 -3.57 -4.33 32.45
N ASN A 183 -2.53 -3.48 32.41
CA ASN A 183 -2.56 -2.22 31.69
C ASN A 183 -2.25 -2.41 30.19
N PRO A 184 -2.96 -1.72 29.29
CA PRO A 184 -2.58 -1.65 27.88
C PRO A 184 -1.15 -1.15 27.70
N VAL A 185 -0.42 -1.72 26.75
CA VAL A 185 0.96 -1.35 26.43
C VAL A 185 1.02 -0.82 25.01
N ASP A 186 1.61 0.37 24.82
CA ASP A 186 1.94 0.87 23.49
C ASP A 186 3.21 0.17 22.97
N VAL A 187 3.03 -0.88 22.17
CA VAL A 187 4.15 -1.66 21.61
C VAL A 187 5.07 -0.83 20.71
N ARG A 188 4.58 0.26 20.10
CA ARG A 188 5.40 1.13 19.24
C ARG A 188 6.48 1.82 20.06
N GLU A 189 6.13 2.31 21.24
CA GLU A 189 7.06 2.95 22.17
C GLU A 189 8.17 1.95 22.57
N TRP A 190 7.78 0.74 22.98
CA TRP A 190 8.70 -0.31 23.41
C TRP A 190 9.62 -0.83 22.31
N PHE A 191 9.12 -1.02 21.09
CA PHE A 191 9.96 -1.36 19.94
C PHE A 191 10.92 -0.24 19.59
N THR A 192 10.50 1.03 19.73
CA THR A 192 11.40 2.17 19.53
C THR A 192 12.52 2.21 20.58
N PHE A 193 12.20 1.95 21.86
CA PHE A 193 13.22 1.81 22.90
C PHE A 193 14.20 0.67 22.60
N SER A 194 13.69 -0.51 22.25
CA SER A 194 14.51 -1.70 21.98
C SER A 194 15.43 -1.49 20.79
N MET A 195 14.89 -1.01 19.66
CA MET A 195 15.69 -0.80 18.46
C MET A 195 16.73 0.31 18.64
N PHE A 196 16.46 1.31 19.49
CA PHE A 196 17.47 2.30 19.82
C PHE A 196 18.58 1.76 20.71
N ASP A 197 18.24 0.99 21.74
CA ASP A 197 19.21 0.34 22.62
C ASP A 197 20.08 -0.68 21.86
N ILE A 198 19.48 -1.52 21.02
CA ILE A 198 20.19 -2.51 20.18
C ILE A 198 21.17 -1.81 19.23
N ASN A 199 20.70 -0.82 18.47
CA ASN A 199 21.58 -0.13 17.50
C ASN A 199 22.65 0.70 18.20
N SER A 200 22.35 1.32 19.34
CA SER A 200 23.35 2.05 20.13
C SER A 200 24.44 1.09 20.64
N ASP A 201 24.03 -0.07 21.15
CA ASP A 201 24.95 -1.06 21.67
C ASP A 201 25.83 -1.67 20.57
N PHE A 202 25.26 -1.94 19.39
CA PHE A 202 26.02 -2.43 18.24
C PHE A 202 26.92 -1.37 17.59
N ALA A 203 26.52 -0.10 17.61
CA ALA A 203 27.28 0.99 17.00
C ALA A 203 28.31 1.63 17.95
N PHE A 204 28.12 1.57 19.27
CA PHE A 204 28.96 2.28 20.23
C PHE A 204 29.45 1.42 21.39
N GLY A 205 29.03 0.16 21.47
CA GLY A 205 29.36 -0.75 22.58
C GLY A 205 28.64 -0.43 23.88
N GLU A 206 27.66 0.49 23.85
CA GLU A 206 26.84 0.89 25.00
C GLU A 206 25.37 1.07 24.58
N ASP A 207 24.45 0.45 25.33
CA ASP A 207 23.02 0.74 25.21
C ASP A 207 22.66 2.06 25.93
N MET A 208 21.49 2.63 25.60
CA MET A 208 21.05 3.91 26.16
C MET A 208 20.09 3.73 27.34
N GLY A 209 19.85 2.47 27.73
CA GLY A 209 18.99 2.07 28.83
C GLY A 209 17.51 2.41 28.66
N CYS A 210 17.04 2.70 27.44
CA CYS A 210 15.65 3.11 27.18
C CYS A 210 14.67 2.01 27.61
N VAL A 211 14.96 0.75 27.31
CA VAL A 211 14.12 -0.39 27.70
C VAL A 211 14.13 -0.60 29.22
N ARG A 212 15.28 -0.37 29.87
CA ARG A 212 15.41 -0.54 31.32
C ARG A 212 14.59 0.49 32.08
N THR A 213 14.63 1.74 31.65
CA THR A 213 13.94 2.86 32.31
C THR A 213 12.49 3.02 31.85
N GLY A 214 12.16 2.56 30.63
CA GLY A 214 10.88 2.86 29.98
C GLY A 214 10.74 4.33 29.61
N VAL A 215 11.85 5.03 29.36
CA VAL A 215 11.88 6.46 29.06
C VAL A 215 12.73 6.71 27.83
N TYR A 216 12.22 7.53 26.91
CA TYR A 216 12.99 8.03 25.77
C TYR A 216 14.24 8.77 26.25
N HIS A 217 15.41 8.25 25.89
CA HIS A 217 16.64 9.02 25.97
C HIS A 217 16.51 10.25 25.04
N ASP A 218 17.05 11.42 25.43
CA ASP A 218 16.91 12.67 24.67
C ASP A 218 17.38 12.54 23.21
N TRP A 219 18.37 11.68 23.01
CA TRP A 219 18.88 11.35 21.68
C TRP A 219 17.91 10.55 20.81
N VAL A 220 16.93 9.83 21.35
CA VAL A 220 15.87 9.19 20.56
C VAL A 220 14.91 10.24 20.03
N LYS A 221 14.44 11.15 20.89
CA LYS A 221 13.53 12.24 20.51
C LYS A 221 14.12 13.07 19.38
N PHE A 222 15.41 13.37 19.52
CA PHE A 222 16.22 13.97 18.49
C PHE A 222 16.10 13.26 17.12
N VAL A 223 16.24 11.93 17.09
CA VAL A 223 16.26 11.15 15.84
C VAL A 223 14.90 11.19 15.16
N ILE A 224 13.81 11.19 15.93
CA ILE A 224 12.45 11.33 15.38
C ILE A 224 12.25 12.74 14.80
N ASP A 225 12.60 13.78 15.56
CA ASP A 225 12.51 15.18 15.11
C ASP A 225 13.35 15.44 13.85
N TYR A 226 14.47 14.71 13.70
CA TYR A 226 15.33 14.78 12.54
C TYR A 226 14.62 14.39 11.24
N PHE A 227 13.77 13.36 11.20
CA PHE A 227 13.06 12.97 9.97
C PHE A 227 12.02 14.01 9.54
N TYR A 228 11.33 14.65 10.48
CA TYR A 228 10.42 15.76 10.19
C TYR A 228 11.18 16.98 9.65
N ALA A 229 12.28 17.34 10.30
CA ALA A 229 13.16 18.41 9.84
C ALA A 229 13.72 18.13 8.44
N ALA A 230 14.20 16.91 8.19
CA ALA A 230 14.73 16.52 6.88
C ALA A 230 13.68 16.66 5.78
N THR A 231 12.44 16.26 6.05
CA THR A 231 11.32 16.39 5.11
C THR A 231 11.04 17.87 4.77
N LEU A 232 11.00 18.74 5.78
CA LEU A 232 10.82 20.18 5.61
C LEU A 232 11.95 20.80 4.78
N LEU A 233 13.19 20.58 5.21
CA LEU A 233 14.40 21.08 4.57
C LEU A 233 14.48 20.66 3.10
N HIS A 234 14.16 19.39 2.82
CA HIS A 234 14.14 18.86 1.47
C HIS A 234 13.09 19.55 0.59
N GLN A 235 11.87 19.76 1.10
CA GLN A 235 10.86 20.49 0.33
C GLN A 235 11.27 21.95 0.09
N CYS A 236 11.85 22.64 1.07
CA CYS A 236 12.34 24.01 0.90
C CYS A 236 13.46 24.09 -0.16
N HIS A 237 14.36 23.11 -0.20
CA HIS A 237 15.49 23.09 -1.12
C HIS A 237 15.07 22.96 -2.59
N LYS A 238 13.97 22.24 -2.87
CA LYS A 238 13.45 22.05 -4.24
C LYS A 238 13.06 23.36 -4.93
N PHE A 239 12.67 24.38 -4.18
CA PHE A 239 12.21 25.66 -4.73
C PHE A 239 13.35 26.68 -4.85
N TRP A 240 14.49 26.33 -5.42
CA TRP A 240 15.52 27.33 -5.72
C TRP A 240 15.00 28.35 -6.76
N PRO A 241 15.24 29.68 -6.60
CA PRO A 241 16.00 30.35 -5.53
C PRO A 241 15.14 30.81 -4.33
N LEU A 242 13.83 30.50 -4.32
CA LEU A 242 12.91 30.81 -3.22
C LEU A 242 13.30 30.13 -1.90
N ASN A 243 14.10 29.07 -1.97
CA ASN A 243 14.66 28.37 -0.81
C ASN A 243 15.31 29.32 0.23
N ARG A 244 15.90 30.45 -0.17
CA ARG A 244 16.45 31.47 0.75
C ARG A 244 15.36 32.16 1.58
N LEU A 245 14.20 32.41 0.97
CA LEU A 245 13.05 32.98 1.67
C LEU A 245 12.37 31.92 2.55
N LEU A 246 12.22 30.70 2.02
CA LEU A 246 11.70 29.57 2.79
C LEU A 246 12.60 29.19 3.97
N ALA A 247 13.90 29.52 3.91
CA ALA A 247 14.81 29.29 5.01
C ALA A 247 14.45 30.08 6.28
N PHE A 248 13.78 31.22 6.15
CA PHE A 248 13.26 31.96 7.31
C PHE A 248 12.12 31.21 8.03
N CYS A 249 11.46 30.26 7.36
CA CYS A 249 10.44 29.41 7.96
C CYS A 249 11.05 28.20 8.69
N ILE A 250 12.35 27.93 8.54
CA ILE A 250 13.04 26.84 9.23
C ILE A 250 13.35 27.29 10.66
N PRO A 251 12.86 26.58 11.70
CA PRO A 251 13.18 26.91 13.08
C PRO A 251 14.70 26.86 13.32
N PRO A 252 15.33 27.86 13.97
CA PRO A 252 16.76 27.83 14.29
C PRO A 252 17.18 26.61 15.12
N SER A 253 16.25 26.02 15.87
CA SER A 253 16.45 24.76 16.60
C SER A 253 16.88 23.61 15.69
N THR A 254 16.51 23.62 14.41
CA THR A 254 16.85 22.57 13.43
C THR A 254 18.36 22.45 13.17
N HIS A 255 19.06 23.58 13.09
CA HIS A 255 20.52 23.58 12.93
C HIS A 255 21.23 23.14 14.22
N LYS A 256 20.74 23.60 15.38
CA LYS A 256 21.24 23.15 16.69
C LYS A 256 21.03 21.66 16.87
N MET A 257 19.91 21.15 16.37
CA MET A 257 19.59 19.74 16.34
C MET A 257 20.69 19.00 15.54
N GLN A 258 20.86 19.28 14.25
CA GLN A 258 21.90 18.62 13.43
C GLN A 258 23.30 18.61 14.09
N ALA A 259 23.73 19.74 14.65
CA ALA A 259 25.01 19.86 15.36
C ALA A 259 25.09 18.94 16.59
N ASN A 260 24.08 18.98 17.46
CA ASN A 260 24.02 18.16 18.67
C ASN A 260 24.12 16.66 18.38
N HIS A 261 23.45 16.18 17.33
CA HIS A 261 23.52 14.76 16.97
C HIS A 261 24.83 14.35 16.33
N THR A 262 25.38 15.20 15.49
CA THR A 262 26.71 14.97 14.92
C THR A 262 27.72 14.85 16.06
N GLU A 263 27.72 15.81 16.99
CA GLU A 263 28.62 15.80 18.15
C GLU A 263 28.39 14.59 19.07
N ALA A 264 27.14 14.30 19.43
CA ALA A 264 26.78 13.18 20.28
C ALA A 264 27.18 11.82 19.69
N SER A 265 27.05 11.67 18.36
CA SER A 265 27.51 10.49 17.62
C SER A 265 29.04 10.42 17.63
N LEU A 266 29.71 11.48 17.19
CA LEU A 266 31.17 11.54 17.08
C LEU A 266 31.86 11.24 18.41
N ARG A 267 31.38 11.81 19.50
CA ARG A 267 31.92 11.55 20.85
C ARG A 267 31.90 10.07 21.20
N ARG A 268 30.81 9.37 20.89
CA ARG A 268 30.66 7.93 21.19
C ARG A 268 31.48 7.06 20.25
N VAL A 269 31.51 7.39 18.97
CA VAL A 269 32.35 6.68 18.00
C VAL A 269 33.81 6.78 18.38
N ARG A 270 34.29 7.97 18.72
CA ARG A 270 35.67 8.18 19.14
C ARG A 270 36.00 7.42 20.42
N LYS A 271 35.07 7.43 21.40
CA LYS A 271 35.18 6.59 22.60
C LYS A 271 35.31 5.11 22.23
N ARG A 272 34.42 4.59 21.37
CA ARG A 272 34.42 3.19 20.93
C ARG A 272 35.66 2.81 20.12
N ILE A 273 36.18 3.71 19.29
CA ILE A 273 37.41 3.51 18.50
C ILE A 273 38.65 3.48 19.41
N ALA A 274 38.67 4.31 20.45
CA ALA A 274 39.77 4.36 21.42
C ALA A 274 39.79 3.17 22.39
N GLN A 275 38.69 2.40 22.46
CA GLN A 275 38.59 1.21 23.30
C GLN A 275 39.09 -0.03 22.55
N GLU A 276 40.07 -0.72 23.13
CA GLU A 276 40.43 -2.08 22.74
C GLU A 276 39.47 -3.06 23.40
N THR A 277 38.79 -3.87 22.58
CA THR A 277 37.79 -4.83 23.06
C THR A 277 37.66 -5.98 22.08
N ASP A 278 37.45 -7.18 22.63
CA ASP A 278 37.14 -8.40 21.87
C ASP A 278 35.64 -8.51 21.55
N ARG A 279 34.87 -7.44 21.79
CA ARG A 279 33.45 -7.41 21.45
C ARG A 279 33.26 -7.43 19.93
N HIS A 280 32.54 -8.43 19.43
CA HIS A 280 32.20 -8.59 18.02
C HIS A 280 30.91 -7.84 17.65
N ASP A 281 30.87 -6.54 17.94
CA ASP A 281 29.76 -5.65 17.53
C ASP A 281 29.90 -5.19 16.06
N PHE A 282 28.93 -4.41 15.57
CA PHE A 282 28.99 -3.85 14.21
C PHE A 282 30.30 -3.09 14.01
N MET A 283 30.66 -2.20 14.94
CA MET A 283 31.87 -1.40 14.82
C MET A 283 33.14 -2.24 14.76
N HIS A 284 33.24 -3.38 15.46
CA HIS A 284 34.37 -4.29 15.35
C HIS A 284 34.56 -4.78 13.90
N PHE A 285 33.50 -5.29 13.27
CA PHE A 285 33.56 -5.78 11.90
C PHE A 285 33.80 -4.66 10.89
N PHE A 286 33.18 -3.49 11.11
CA PHE A 286 33.35 -2.32 10.27
C PHE A 286 34.77 -1.75 10.37
N LEU A 287 35.29 -1.50 11.57
CA LEU A 287 36.63 -0.96 11.81
C LEU A 287 37.72 -1.90 11.30
N THR A 288 37.55 -3.21 11.46
CA THR A 288 38.49 -4.21 10.93
C THR A 288 38.62 -4.11 9.41
N GLN A 289 37.49 -4.03 8.70
CA GLN A 289 37.52 -3.88 7.25
C GLN A 289 37.91 -2.47 6.81
N ALA A 290 37.49 -1.43 7.53
CA ALA A 290 37.84 -0.05 7.25
C ALA A 290 39.35 0.18 7.34
N LYS A 291 40.02 -0.42 8.34
CA LYS A 291 41.49 -0.46 8.45
C LYS A 291 42.13 -1.15 7.24
N LYS A 292 41.63 -2.34 6.85
CA LYS A 292 42.12 -3.07 5.65
C LYS A 292 41.91 -2.29 4.35
N LYS A 293 40.84 -1.48 4.26
CA LYS A 293 40.54 -0.62 3.10
C LYS A 293 41.12 0.79 3.20
N GLN A 294 41.83 1.10 4.30
CA GLN A 294 42.44 2.40 4.57
C GLN A 294 41.43 3.55 4.43
N LEU A 295 40.21 3.36 4.94
CA LEU A 295 39.19 4.41 4.91
C LEU A 295 39.62 5.59 5.80
N PRO A 296 39.40 6.84 5.35
CA PRO A 296 39.68 8.01 6.18
C PRO A 296 38.87 7.98 7.47
N MET A 297 39.46 8.47 8.58
CA MET A 297 38.78 8.49 9.88
C MET A 297 37.44 9.24 9.82
N LYS A 298 37.39 10.36 9.10
CA LYS A 298 36.15 11.13 8.89
C LYS A 298 35.04 10.30 8.22
N THR A 299 35.39 9.39 7.31
CA THR A 299 34.45 8.48 6.65
C THR A 299 33.94 7.40 7.61
N ILE A 300 34.81 6.88 8.48
CA ILE A 300 34.46 5.93 9.53
C ILE A 300 33.48 6.58 10.51
N GLU A 301 33.83 7.76 11.02
CA GLU A 301 33.01 8.57 11.91
C GLU A 301 31.61 8.84 11.33
N ALA A 302 31.54 9.21 10.04
CA ALA A 302 30.27 9.50 9.37
C ALA A 302 29.34 8.28 9.27
N GLN A 303 29.85 7.04 9.16
CA GLN A 303 28.98 5.87 9.02
C GLN A 303 28.23 5.55 10.31
N ALA A 304 28.84 5.77 11.47
CA ALA A 304 28.19 5.47 12.73
C ALA A 304 26.98 6.38 13.01
N THR A 305 27.01 7.63 12.52
CA THR A 305 25.84 8.53 12.48
C THR A 305 24.72 7.94 11.63
N VAL A 306 25.04 7.28 10.52
CA VAL A 306 24.04 6.63 9.65
C VAL A 306 23.42 5.41 10.33
N VAL A 307 24.22 4.58 11.01
CA VAL A 307 23.74 3.34 11.64
C VAL A 307 22.65 3.62 12.68
N ILE A 308 22.85 4.61 13.55
CA ILE A 308 21.86 4.95 14.58
C ILE A 308 20.58 5.56 13.99
N LEU A 309 20.70 6.41 12.96
CA LEU A 309 19.53 6.99 12.29
C LEU A 309 18.72 5.95 11.52
N ALA A 310 19.40 5.11 10.75
CA ALA A 310 18.76 4.19 9.82
C ALA A 310 18.21 2.94 10.51
N GLY A 311 18.85 2.44 11.57
CA GLY A 311 18.48 1.16 12.17
C GLY A 311 17.35 1.23 13.20
N SER A 312 17.16 2.37 13.86
CA SER A 312 16.27 2.45 15.02
C SER A 312 14.80 2.58 14.65
N GLU A 313 14.42 3.62 13.89
CA GLU A 313 13.00 3.92 13.63
C GLU A 313 12.38 3.02 12.56
N THR A 314 13.11 2.67 11.49
CA THR A 314 12.51 1.88 10.39
C THR A 314 12.17 0.45 10.85
N ALA A 315 13.02 -0.15 11.66
CA ALA A 315 12.78 -1.48 12.21
C ALA A 315 11.63 -1.47 13.23
N SER A 316 11.58 -0.47 14.11
CA SER A 316 10.47 -0.38 15.08
C SER A 316 9.12 -0.17 14.40
N VAL A 317 9.07 0.59 13.30
CA VAL A 317 7.86 0.74 12.46
C VAL A 317 7.46 -0.60 11.84
N ALA A 318 8.41 -1.36 11.29
CA ALA A 318 8.12 -2.69 10.71
C ALA A 318 7.60 -3.68 11.76
N GLU A 319 8.22 -3.74 12.94
CA GLU A 319 7.79 -4.59 14.05
C GLU A 319 6.39 -4.20 14.56
N THR A 320 6.15 -2.89 14.70
CA THR A 320 4.84 -2.35 15.09
C THR A 320 3.76 -2.76 14.08
N ALA A 321 4.05 -2.62 12.77
CA ALA A 321 3.13 -3.01 11.71
C ALA A 321 2.87 -4.52 11.72
N ALA A 322 3.91 -5.35 11.91
CA ALA A 322 3.75 -6.80 11.98
C ALA A 322 2.82 -7.20 13.12
N VAL A 323 3.04 -6.66 14.32
CA VAL A 323 2.15 -6.91 15.48
C VAL A 323 0.74 -6.41 15.22
N TYR A 324 0.59 -5.21 14.64
CA TYR A 324 -0.72 -4.68 14.29
C TYR A 324 -1.49 -5.62 13.34
N PHE A 325 -0.87 -6.07 12.24
CA PHE A 325 -1.53 -6.96 11.28
C PHE A 325 -1.81 -8.33 11.87
N MET A 326 -0.89 -8.91 12.64
CA MET A 326 -1.14 -10.18 13.34
C MET A 326 -2.35 -10.08 14.28
N LEU A 327 -2.48 -9.00 15.04
CA LEU A 327 -3.61 -8.79 15.95
C LEU A 327 -4.92 -8.48 15.20
N LYS A 328 -4.86 -7.82 14.04
CA LYS A 328 -6.02 -7.58 13.17
C LYS A 328 -6.49 -8.84 12.43
N HIS A 329 -5.62 -9.82 12.27
CA HIS A 329 -5.92 -11.09 11.58
C HIS A 329 -5.67 -12.28 12.53
N PRO A 330 -6.65 -12.60 13.42
CA PRO A 330 -6.45 -13.59 14.49
C PRO A 330 -5.99 -14.97 14.02
N HIS A 331 -6.39 -15.39 12.81
CA HIS A 331 -5.95 -16.66 12.22
C HIS A 331 -4.44 -16.69 11.93
N ILE A 332 -3.84 -15.57 11.51
CA ILE A 332 -2.39 -15.44 11.30
C ILE A 332 -1.67 -15.55 12.64
N TYR A 333 -2.14 -14.81 13.66
CA TYR A 333 -1.59 -14.88 15.01
C TYR A 333 -1.68 -16.29 15.60
N GLN A 334 -2.83 -16.95 15.49
CA GLN A 334 -3.04 -18.31 15.99
C GLN A 334 -2.11 -19.31 15.30
N LYS A 335 -1.99 -19.24 13.97
CA LYS A 335 -1.08 -20.09 13.21
C LYS A 335 0.37 -19.86 13.63
N LEU A 336 0.84 -18.61 13.64
CA LEU A 336 2.21 -18.30 14.01
C LEU A 336 2.53 -18.72 15.44
N ARG A 337 1.58 -18.50 16.36
CA ARG A 337 1.70 -18.99 17.74
C ARG A 337 1.82 -20.51 17.81
N ALA A 338 1.01 -21.24 17.03
CA ALA A 338 1.10 -22.70 16.97
C ALA A 338 2.45 -23.17 16.40
N ASP A 339 2.90 -22.56 15.29
CA ASP A 339 4.19 -22.87 14.66
C ASP A 339 5.36 -22.64 15.65
N VAL A 340 5.39 -21.50 16.35
CA VAL A 340 6.41 -21.19 17.36
C VAL A 340 6.39 -22.20 18.51
N ARG A 341 5.20 -22.49 19.06
CA ARG A 341 5.06 -23.42 20.20
C ARG A 341 5.36 -24.88 19.84
N THR A 342 5.19 -25.25 18.57
CA THR A 342 5.53 -26.59 18.06
C THR A 342 7.03 -26.70 17.77
N ALA A 343 7.65 -25.63 17.27
CA ALA A 343 9.06 -25.62 16.90
C ALA A 343 10.02 -25.56 18.10
N PHE A 344 9.57 -25.00 19.23
CA PHE A 344 10.40 -24.70 20.39
C PHE A 344 9.70 -25.04 21.72
N ASP A 345 10.26 -25.98 22.46
CA ASP A 345 9.78 -26.36 23.79
C ASP A 345 10.17 -25.35 24.89
N ARG A 346 11.26 -24.61 24.67
CA ARG A 346 11.84 -23.68 25.65
C ARG A 346 12.37 -22.42 24.95
N VAL A 347 12.35 -21.30 25.67
CA VAL A 347 12.77 -19.99 25.14
C VAL A 347 14.25 -20.00 24.74
N GLU A 348 15.09 -20.72 25.49
CA GLU A 348 16.53 -20.82 25.23
C GLU A 348 16.85 -21.52 23.91
N ASN A 349 15.88 -22.26 23.33
CA ASN A 349 16.04 -22.93 22.04
C ASN A 349 15.77 -22.00 20.84
N ILE A 350 15.24 -20.80 21.08
CA ILE A 350 14.93 -19.80 20.05
C ILE A 350 16.23 -19.08 19.67
N SER A 351 16.97 -19.67 18.75
CA SER A 351 18.18 -19.08 18.15
C SER A 351 17.92 -18.53 16.75
N LEU A 352 18.79 -17.63 16.27
CA LEU A 352 18.72 -17.06 14.93
C LEU A 352 18.67 -18.15 13.86
N GLN A 353 19.55 -19.15 13.96
CA GLN A 353 19.62 -20.26 13.03
C GLN A 353 18.35 -21.14 13.07
N ASN A 354 17.83 -21.40 14.26
CA ASN A 354 16.64 -22.24 14.40
C ASN A 354 15.38 -21.51 13.91
N VAL A 355 15.26 -20.21 14.17
CA VAL A 355 14.14 -19.41 13.66
C VAL A 355 14.13 -19.40 12.13
N LEU A 356 15.28 -19.12 11.49
CA LEU A 356 15.39 -19.08 10.03
C LEU A 356 15.09 -20.44 9.36
N SER A 357 15.38 -21.56 10.04
CA SER A 357 15.16 -22.90 9.49
C SER A 357 13.78 -23.48 9.81
N LYS A 358 13.21 -23.18 10.98
CA LYS A 358 11.97 -23.81 11.47
C LYS A 358 10.71 -22.97 11.29
N LEU A 359 10.84 -21.65 11.06
CA LEU A 359 9.70 -20.74 10.99
C LEU A 359 9.57 -20.01 9.63
N PRO A 360 9.44 -20.73 8.50
CA PRO A 360 9.26 -20.09 7.19
C PRO A 360 7.98 -19.23 7.11
N TYR A 361 6.95 -19.57 7.89
CA TYR A 361 5.73 -18.76 7.97
C TYR A 361 5.96 -17.41 8.68
N LEU A 362 6.89 -17.34 9.65
CA LEU A 362 7.28 -16.06 10.26
C LEU A 362 7.95 -15.16 9.22
N ASP A 363 8.87 -15.71 8.42
CA ASP A 363 9.50 -14.96 7.33
C ASP A 363 8.45 -14.44 6.34
N ALA A 364 7.50 -15.28 5.93
CA ALA A 364 6.39 -14.85 5.08
C ALA A 364 5.57 -13.69 5.71
N VAL A 365 5.27 -13.75 7.01
CA VAL A 365 4.56 -12.67 7.72
C VAL A 365 5.40 -11.38 7.73
N VAL A 366 6.71 -11.46 7.94
CA VAL A 366 7.61 -10.29 7.92
C VAL A 366 7.69 -9.71 6.50
N GLN A 367 7.89 -10.53 5.48
CA GLN A 367 7.89 -10.09 4.08
C GLN A 367 6.57 -9.44 3.70
N GLU A 368 5.44 -10.04 4.08
CA GLU A 368 4.11 -9.52 3.81
C GLU A 368 3.83 -8.20 4.54
N THR A 369 4.31 -8.08 5.79
CA THR A 369 4.26 -6.83 6.53
C THR A 369 5.03 -5.73 5.80
N LEU A 370 6.25 -6.01 5.33
CA LEU A 370 7.07 -5.04 4.60
C LEU A 370 6.48 -4.71 3.21
N ARG A 371 5.78 -5.68 2.59
CA ARG A 371 5.02 -5.49 1.36
C ARG A 371 3.87 -4.50 1.58
N ILE A 372 3.05 -4.73 2.61
CA ILE A 372 1.86 -3.93 2.92
C ILE A 372 2.18 -2.61 3.64
N HIS A 373 3.28 -2.55 4.38
CA HIS A 373 3.65 -1.37 5.16
C HIS A 373 5.16 -1.19 5.16
N ALA A 374 5.69 -0.71 4.02
CA ALA A 374 7.09 -0.35 3.91
C ALA A 374 7.38 0.87 4.81
N PRO A 375 8.33 0.79 5.76
CA PRO A 375 8.69 1.93 6.61
C PRO A 375 9.14 3.18 5.84
N LEU A 376 9.66 2.97 4.62
CA LEU A 376 10.03 4.03 3.68
C LEU A 376 9.16 3.94 2.42
N ALA A 377 7.95 4.46 2.49
CA ALA A 377 7.01 4.48 1.36
C ALA A 377 7.40 5.52 0.28
N ASN A 378 8.27 6.47 0.61
CA ASN A 378 8.76 7.48 -0.32
C ASN A 378 9.83 6.88 -1.23
N GLY A 379 9.65 6.98 -2.54
CA GLY A 379 10.60 6.43 -3.51
C GLY A 379 11.99 7.09 -3.47
N PHE A 380 13.03 6.31 -3.72
CA PHE A 380 14.41 6.79 -3.74
C PHE A 380 14.76 7.41 -5.09
N THR A 381 14.98 8.73 -5.17
CA THR A 381 15.11 9.38 -6.48
C THR A 381 16.47 9.15 -7.15
N ARG A 382 16.46 8.99 -8.47
CA ARG A 382 17.63 8.78 -9.34
C ARG A 382 17.50 9.61 -10.60
N ILE A 383 18.64 10.05 -11.15
CA ILE A 383 18.68 10.85 -12.38
C ILE A 383 19.16 10.00 -13.55
N VAL A 384 18.57 10.22 -14.74
CA VAL A 384 19.08 9.62 -15.98
C VAL A 384 20.40 10.29 -16.38
N PRO A 385 21.54 9.57 -16.40
CA PRO A 385 22.85 10.17 -16.63
C PRO A 385 23.16 10.36 -18.12
N ASP A 386 22.63 9.50 -19.00
CA ASP A 386 22.96 9.46 -20.42
C ASP A 386 22.24 10.57 -21.20
N LYS A 387 22.98 11.29 -22.04
CA LYS A 387 22.47 12.32 -22.96
C LYS A 387 21.40 11.77 -23.91
N ASN A 388 21.50 10.51 -24.31
CA ASN A 388 20.54 9.84 -25.16
C ASN A 388 19.27 9.41 -24.42
N GLY A 389 19.26 9.55 -23.09
CA GLY A 389 18.21 9.05 -22.21
C GLY A 389 18.40 7.57 -21.84
N ALA A 390 17.41 6.99 -21.19
CA ALA A 390 17.38 5.57 -20.84
C ALA A 390 15.98 4.99 -21.08
N TYR A 391 15.90 3.68 -21.29
CA TYR A 391 14.63 2.97 -21.31
C TYR A 391 14.33 2.42 -19.91
N ILE A 392 13.11 2.68 -19.44
CA ILE A 392 12.59 2.15 -18.18
C ILE A 392 11.18 1.61 -18.49
N CYS A 393 10.93 0.34 -18.19
CA CYS A 393 9.68 -0.36 -18.53
C CYS A 393 9.29 -0.16 -20.01
N GLY A 394 10.26 -0.27 -20.92
CA GLY A 394 10.05 -0.10 -22.37
C GLY A 394 9.80 1.34 -22.83
N LYS A 395 9.77 2.34 -21.93
CA LYS A 395 9.55 3.75 -22.28
C LYS A 395 10.84 4.56 -22.20
N ARG A 396 11.09 5.41 -23.22
CA ARG A 396 12.28 6.27 -23.27
C ARG A 396 12.13 7.50 -22.39
N VAL A 397 13.09 7.68 -21.50
CA VAL A 397 13.18 8.78 -20.54
C VAL A 397 14.41 9.64 -20.86
N PRO A 398 14.29 10.95 -21.05
CA PRO A 398 15.45 11.80 -21.40
C PRO A 398 16.44 11.99 -20.24
N GLN A 399 17.61 12.58 -20.53
CA GLN A 399 18.62 12.92 -19.52
C GLN A 399 18.10 13.91 -18.47
N GLY A 400 18.62 13.82 -17.24
CA GLY A 400 18.46 14.86 -16.22
C GLY A 400 17.16 14.79 -15.43
N TRP A 401 16.23 13.91 -15.80
CA TRP A 401 14.95 13.74 -15.11
C TRP A 401 15.09 12.78 -13.93
N ALA A 402 14.42 13.13 -12.83
CA ALA A 402 14.44 12.37 -11.59
C ALA A 402 13.31 11.33 -11.57
N HIS A 403 13.60 10.14 -11.05
CA HIS A 403 12.62 9.06 -10.94
C HIS A 403 12.74 8.40 -9.59
N GLY A 404 11.61 8.09 -8.96
CA GLY A 404 11.55 7.26 -7.77
C GLY A 404 10.61 6.09 -8.01
N ILE A 405 10.95 4.92 -7.51
CA ILE A 405 9.99 3.82 -7.42
C ILE A 405 9.12 4.10 -6.20
N ALA A 406 7.83 4.30 -6.42
CA ALA A 406 6.93 4.45 -5.29
C ALA A 406 6.76 3.08 -4.66
N LEU A 407 7.30 2.93 -3.44
CA LEU A 407 6.97 1.83 -2.55
C LEU A 407 5.63 2.12 -1.87
N VAL A 408 4.66 2.68 -2.62
CA VAL A 408 3.26 2.63 -2.20
C VAL A 408 3.00 1.15 -1.99
N SER A 409 2.71 0.80 -0.74
CA SER A 409 2.65 -0.57 -0.26
C SER A 409 2.16 -1.52 -1.34
N SER A 410 2.96 -2.55 -1.60
CA SER A 410 2.76 -3.50 -2.68
C SER A 410 1.47 -4.30 -2.54
N GLU A 411 0.69 -4.08 -1.47
CA GLU A 411 -0.75 -4.32 -1.37
C GLU A 411 -1.52 -3.84 -2.63
N PHE A 412 -1.00 -2.83 -3.35
CA PHE A 412 -1.62 -2.31 -4.57
C PHE A 412 -0.94 -2.68 -5.89
N ILE A 413 0.22 -3.36 -5.85
CA ILE A 413 1.00 -3.74 -7.05
C ILE A 413 0.79 -5.22 -7.42
N SER A 414 0.25 -6.03 -6.51
CA SER A 414 -0.01 -7.46 -6.70
C SER A 414 -1.33 -7.76 -7.45
N ARG A 415 -1.52 -7.23 -8.66
CA ARG A 415 -2.57 -7.73 -9.58
C ARG A 415 -2.04 -8.57 -10.74
N HIS A 416 -0.72 -8.68 -10.90
CA HIS A 416 -0.13 -9.23 -12.14
C HIS A 416 0.45 -10.65 -12.05
N ASP A 417 0.46 -11.31 -10.88
CA ASP A 417 1.03 -12.67 -10.75
C ASP A 417 0.21 -13.61 -9.85
N VAL A 418 -1.08 -13.34 -9.65
CA VAL A 418 -1.97 -14.30 -8.97
C VAL A 418 -2.38 -15.37 -10.00
N PRO A 419 -2.28 -16.68 -9.69
CA PRO A 419 -2.82 -17.71 -10.57
C PRO A 419 -4.31 -17.42 -10.82
N THR A 420 -4.69 -17.42 -12.10
CA THR A 420 -6.02 -17.09 -12.65
C THR A 420 -7.13 -17.46 -11.67
N GLU A 421 -7.74 -16.46 -11.05
CA GLU A 421 -8.86 -16.67 -10.12
C GLU A 421 -10.05 -17.25 -10.91
N VAL A 422 -10.71 -18.25 -10.32
CA VAL A 422 -11.81 -18.99 -10.91
C VAL A 422 -13.13 -18.52 -10.29
N PHE A 423 -14.02 -18.00 -11.13
CA PHE A 423 -15.32 -17.45 -10.76
C PHE A 423 -16.45 -18.29 -11.35
N VAL A 424 -17.52 -18.46 -10.59
CA VAL A 424 -18.82 -18.94 -11.10
C VAL A 424 -19.85 -17.85 -10.86
N VAL A 425 -20.51 -17.39 -11.92
CA VAL A 425 -21.49 -16.29 -11.86
C VAL A 425 -22.85 -16.80 -12.32
N THR A 426 -23.82 -16.91 -11.40
CA THR A 426 -25.19 -17.30 -11.77
C THR A 426 -25.93 -16.13 -12.40
N GLY A 427 -26.62 -16.39 -13.52
CA GLY A 427 -27.21 -15.33 -14.33
C GLY A 427 -26.17 -14.42 -15.00
N GLY A 428 -24.95 -14.92 -15.23
CA GLY A 428 -23.82 -14.15 -15.79
C GLY A 428 -23.98 -13.67 -17.23
N TYR A 429 -25.12 -13.93 -17.89
CA TYR A 429 -25.44 -13.46 -19.24
C TYR A 429 -26.55 -12.40 -19.28
N THR A 430 -27.01 -11.88 -18.12
CA THR A 430 -27.97 -10.77 -18.06
C THR A 430 -27.70 -9.83 -16.89
N GLY A 431 -28.00 -8.54 -17.06
CA GLY A 431 -28.01 -7.55 -15.97
C GLY A 431 -26.67 -7.44 -15.24
N VAL A 432 -26.72 -7.38 -13.91
CA VAL A 432 -25.51 -7.24 -13.06
C VAL A 432 -24.51 -8.38 -13.27
N GLY A 433 -25.01 -9.61 -13.46
CA GLY A 433 -24.14 -10.78 -13.68
C GLY A 433 -23.36 -10.68 -14.99
N PHE A 434 -23.94 -10.05 -16.01
CA PHE A 434 -23.28 -9.82 -17.30
C PHE A 434 -22.15 -8.80 -17.19
N GLU A 435 -22.42 -7.64 -16.59
CA GLU A 435 -21.38 -6.61 -16.39
C GLU A 435 -20.26 -7.13 -15.48
N LEU A 436 -20.59 -7.88 -14.43
CA LEU A 436 -19.58 -8.53 -13.62
C LEU A 436 -18.73 -9.51 -14.43
N SER A 437 -19.35 -10.34 -15.28
CA SER A 437 -18.62 -11.28 -16.14
C SER A 437 -17.70 -10.56 -17.13
N LYS A 438 -18.11 -9.41 -17.67
CA LYS A 438 -17.26 -8.51 -18.49
C LYS A 438 -16.04 -8.03 -17.70
N ILE A 439 -16.25 -7.49 -16.51
CA ILE A 439 -15.18 -6.95 -15.64
C ILE A 439 -14.19 -8.05 -15.26
N LEU A 440 -14.68 -9.21 -14.82
CA LEU A 440 -13.85 -10.34 -14.42
C LEU A 440 -13.02 -10.86 -15.59
N TYR A 441 -13.65 -11.07 -16.75
CA TYR A 441 -12.95 -11.49 -17.96
C TYR A 441 -11.89 -10.48 -18.39
N ALA A 442 -12.18 -9.17 -18.36
CA ALA A 442 -11.20 -8.12 -18.68
C ALA A 442 -9.96 -8.13 -17.76
N HIS A 443 -10.08 -8.70 -16.56
CA HIS A 443 -8.99 -8.86 -15.59
C HIS A 443 -8.32 -10.25 -15.67
N ASN A 444 -8.39 -10.90 -16.84
CA ASN A 444 -7.78 -12.19 -17.12
C ASN A 444 -8.30 -13.35 -16.25
N ALA A 445 -9.48 -13.24 -15.63
CA ALA A 445 -10.02 -14.31 -14.79
C ALA A 445 -10.57 -15.50 -15.61
N THR A 446 -10.74 -16.64 -14.95
CA THR A 446 -11.53 -17.77 -15.47
C THR A 446 -12.98 -17.63 -14.98
N VAL A 447 -13.93 -17.46 -15.90
CA VAL A 447 -15.34 -17.15 -15.58
C VAL A 447 -16.29 -18.21 -16.13
N TYR A 448 -17.04 -18.87 -15.25
CA TYR A 448 -18.15 -19.74 -15.61
C TYR A 448 -19.47 -18.98 -15.52
N ILE A 449 -20.11 -18.74 -16.66
CA ILE A 449 -21.45 -18.18 -16.73
C ILE A 449 -22.45 -19.30 -16.47
N ALA A 450 -23.02 -19.34 -15.26
CA ALA A 450 -23.97 -20.36 -14.85
C ALA A 450 -25.43 -19.94 -15.12
N GLY A 451 -26.18 -20.76 -15.85
CA GLY A 451 -27.61 -20.52 -16.07
C GLY A 451 -28.27 -21.54 -16.98
N ARG A 452 -29.56 -21.32 -17.29
CA ARG A 452 -30.40 -22.31 -17.99
C ARG A 452 -30.45 -22.19 -19.52
N SER A 453 -29.92 -21.10 -20.07
CA SER A 453 -30.08 -20.77 -21.51
C SER A 453 -28.72 -20.73 -22.22
N SER A 454 -28.33 -21.81 -22.90
CA SER A 454 -27.05 -21.90 -23.66
C SER A 454 -26.92 -20.76 -24.68
N SER A 455 -27.98 -20.53 -25.48
CA SER A 455 -27.97 -19.49 -26.53
C SER A 455 -27.72 -18.08 -26.00
N LYS A 456 -28.28 -17.73 -24.82
CA LYS A 456 -28.05 -16.43 -24.18
C LYS A 456 -26.65 -16.33 -23.63
N ALA A 457 -26.14 -17.41 -23.05
CA ALA A 457 -24.77 -17.48 -22.57
C ALA A 457 -23.75 -17.35 -23.71
N GLU A 458 -23.95 -18.05 -24.82
CA GLU A 458 -23.09 -17.98 -26.00
C GLU A 458 -23.02 -16.55 -26.57
N ASN A 459 -24.16 -15.90 -26.75
CA ASN A 459 -24.21 -14.50 -27.19
C ASN A 459 -23.46 -13.56 -26.22
N ALA A 460 -23.67 -13.73 -24.91
CA ALA A 460 -22.98 -12.94 -23.89
C ALA A 460 -21.45 -13.18 -23.90
N ILE A 461 -21.01 -14.43 -24.06
CA ILE A 461 -19.60 -14.80 -24.15
C ILE A 461 -18.95 -14.13 -25.36
N GLU A 462 -19.60 -14.15 -26.52
CA GLU A 462 -19.09 -13.46 -27.70
C GLU A 462 -18.95 -11.94 -27.47
N GLU A 463 -19.94 -11.32 -26.85
CA GLU A 463 -19.92 -9.88 -26.56
C GLU A 463 -18.80 -9.52 -25.58
N ILE A 464 -18.66 -10.29 -24.50
CA ILE A 464 -17.58 -10.13 -23.51
C ILE A 464 -16.20 -10.21 -24.18
N ARG A 465 -15.99 -11.21 -25.04
CA ARG A 465 -14.72 -11.37 -25.79
C ARG A 465 -14.47 -10.21 -26.76
N LYS A 466 -15.51 -9.70 -27.42
CA LYS A 466 -15.41 -8.55 -28.34
C LYS A 466 -15.01 -7.26 -27.62
N VAL A 467 -15.50 -7.04 -26.39
CA VAL A 467 -15.20 -5.83 -25.60
C VAL A 467 -13.81 -5.89 -24.95
N SER A 468 -13.25 -7.08 -24.72
CA SER A 468 -11.94 -7.25 -24.07
C SER A 468 -11.03 -8.20 -24.85
N PRO A 469 -10.60 -7.84 -26.08
CA PRO A 469 -9.80 -8.71 -26.95
C PRO A 469 -8.39 -8.98 -26.43
N GLU A 470 -7.87 -8.11 -25.55
CA GLU A 470 -6.54 -8.23 -24.94
C GLU A 470 -6.52 -9.15 -23.71
N SER A 471 -7.68 -9.65 -23.27
CA SER A 471 -7.75 -10.54 -22.11
C SER A 471 -7.17 -11.93 -22.43
N SER A 472 -6.31 -12.42 -21.54
CA SER A 472 -5.87 -13.81 -21.52
C SER A 472 -6.77 -14.72 -20.66
N GLY A 473 -7.91 -14.20 -20.19
CA GLY A 473 -8.86 -14.92 -19.36
C GLY A 473 -9.61 -16.02 -20.13
N HIS A 474 -10.25 -16.91 -19.38
CA HIS A 474 -11.12 -17.96 -19.93
C HIS A 474 -12.57 -17.66 -19.57
N ILE A 475 -13.51 -17.85 -20.48
CA ILE A 475 -14.92 -17.69 -20.19
C ILE A 475 -15.75 -18.75 -20.91
N GLU A 476 -16.63 -19.41 -20.16
CA GLU A 476 -17.44 -20.52 -20.66
C GLU A 476 -18.81 -20.63 -19.98
N PHE A 477 -19.70 -21.40 -20.62
CA PHE A 477 -21.05 -21.64 -20.13
C PHE A 477 -21.11 -22.87 -19.21
N LEU A 478 -21.82 -22.73 -18.09
CA LEU A 478 -22.14 -23.83 -17.18
C LEU A 478 -23.67 -23.97 -17.08
N TYR A 479 -24.21 -25.10 -17.54
CA TYR A 479 -25.64 -25.34 -17.43
C TYR A 479 -26.06 -25.50 -15.96
N LEU A 480 -26.95 -24.62 -15.48
CA LEU A 480 -27.49 -24.61 -14.13
C LEU A 480 -28.86 -23.94 -14.11
N ASP A 481 -29.92 -24.69 -13.79
CA ASP A 481 -31.26 -24.12 -13.62
C ASP A 481 -31.65 -24.10 -12.13
N LEU A 482 -31.61 -22.92 -11.52
CA LEU A 482 -31.96 -22.75 -10.11
C LEU A 482 -33.46 -22.93 -9.81
N SER A 483 -34.30 -23.02 -10.84
CA SER A 483 -35.70 -23.41 -10.69
C SER A 483 -35.93 -24.93 -10.80
N ASP A 484 -34.86 -25.70 -11.03
CA ASP A 484 -34.85 -27.16 -10.98
C ASP A 484 -33.62 -27.65 -10.21
N LEU A 485 -33.82 -27.94 -8.91
CA LEU A 485 -32.74 -28.36 -8.01
C LEU A 485 -32.01 -29.65 -8.47
N SER A 486 -32.62 -30.46 -9.36
CA SER A 486 -31.96 -31.64 -9.91
C SER A 486 -30.74 -31.30 -10.78
N THR A 487 -30.67 -30.08 -11.31
CA THR A 487 -29.58 -29.62 -12.18
C THR A 487 -28.30 -29.22 -11.43
N ILE A 488 -28.38 -28.97 -10.12
CA ILE A 488 -27.26 -28.46 -9.32
C ILE A 488 -26.11 -29.47 -9.24
N LYS A 489 -26.41 -30.73 -8.90
CA LYS A 489 -25.38 -31.76 -8.73
C LYS A 489 -24.63 -32.07 -10.03
N PRO A 490 -25.29 -32.23 -11.19
CA PRO A 490 -24.62 -32.31 -12.49
C PRO A 490 -23.72 -31.10 -12.80
N ALA A 491 -24.18 -29.87 -12.52
CA ALA A 491 -23.39 -28.67 -12.74
C ALA A 491 -22.11 -28.65 -11.89
N VAL A 492 -22.21 -29.02 -10.61
CA VAL A 492 -21.05 -29.14 -9.71
C VAL A 492 -20.07 -30.19 -10.24
N GLN A 493 -20.57 -31.36 -10.65
CA GLN A 493 -19.73 -32.43 -11.20
C GLN A 493 -19.00 -31.99 -12.48
N SER A 494 -19.69 -31.29 -13.37
CA SER A 494 -19.11 -30.72 -14.59
C SER A 494 -18.04 -29.68 -14.30
N PHE A 495 -18.25 -28.81 -13.31
CA PHE A 495 -17.27 -27.81 -12.88
C PHE A 495 -16.04 -28.46 -12.24
N THR A 496 -16.22 -29.37 -11.28
CA THR A 496 -15.10 -30.02 -10.57
C THR A 496 -14.29 -30.99 -11.44
N ALA A 497 -14.86 -31.44 -12.57
CA ALA A 497 -14.12 -32.20 -13.58
C ALA A 497 -13.12 -31.34 -14.35
N GLN A 498 -13.36 -30.01 -14.42
CA GLN A 498 -12.57 -29.06 -15.20
C GLN A 498 -11.67 -28.20 -14.33
N GLN A 499 -12.08 -27.89 -13.10
CA GLN A 499 -11.38 -27.00 -12.19
C GLN A 499 -11.09 -27.67 -10.85
N GLN A 500 -9.85 -27.49 -10.37
CA GLN A 500 -9.41 -27.94 -9.04
C GLN A 500 -9.63 -26.87 -7.95
N ARG A 501 -10.08 -25.67 -8.33
CA ARG A 501 -10.29 -24.52 -7.43
C ARG A 501 -11.54 -23.72 -7.82
N LEU A 502 -12.14 -23.06 -6.83
CA LEU A 502 -13.17 -22.04 -7.00
C LEU A 502 -12.87 -20.92 -6.01
N ASP A 503 -12.61 -19.71 -6.51
CA ASP A 503 -12.23 -18.57 -5.68
C ASP A 503 -13.44 -17.76 -5.24
N VAL A 504 -14.39 -17.53 -6.17
CA VAL A 504 -15.61 -16.76 -5.87
C VAL A 504 -16.83 -17.37 -6.58
N LEU A 505 -17.89 -17.60 -5.80
CA LEU A 505 -19.23 -17.93 -6.31
C LEU A 505 -20.18 -16.75 -6.12
N VAL A 506 -20.69 -16.22 -7.23
CA VAL A 506 -21.60 -15.08 -7.25
C VAL A 506 -23.02 -15.57 -7.53
N ASN A 507 -23.84 -15.65 -6.47
CA ASN A 507 -25.25 -16.04 -6.57
C ASN A 507 -26.14 -14.83 -6.92
N ASN A 508 -26.03 -14.38 -8.17
CA ASN A 508 -26.73 -13.21 -8.67
C ASN A 508 -28.07 -13.54 -9.37
N ALA A 509 -28.29 -14.80 -9.75
CA ALA A 509 -29.54 -15.21 -10.37
C ALA A 509 -30.75 -14.94 -9.44
N GLY A 510 -31.80 -14.34 -10.02
CA GLY A 510 -33.03 -14.09 -9.30
C GLY A 510 -34.18 -13.69 -10.21
N VAL A 511 -35.40 -13.81 -9.68
CA VAL A 511 -36.65 -13.42 -10.32
C VAL A 511 -37.42 -12.44 -9.44
N MET A 512 -38.18 -11.55 -10.08
CA MET A 512 -38.99 -10.53 -9.42
C MET A 512 -40.34 -10.42 -10.14
N TYR A 513 -41.42 -10.40 -9.37
CA TYR A 513 -42.80 -10.33 -9.86
C TYR A 513 -43.19 -11.35 -10.95
N PRO A 514 -42.94 -12.67 -10.78
CA PRO A 514 -43.46 -13.66 -11.72
C PRO A 514 -45.00 -13.69 -11.72
N PRO A 515 -45.65 -14.20 -12.78
CA PRO A 515 -47.10 -14.38 -12.80
C PRO A 515 -47.61 -15.14 -11.57
N LYS A 516 -48.74 -14.71 -11.00
CA LYS A 516 -49.31 -15.32 -9.79
C LYS A 516 -49.52 -16.83 -9.97
N GLY A 517 -49.05 -17.62 -9.00
CA GLY A 517 -49.12 -19.08 -9.02
C GLY A 517 -47.96 -19.78 -9.75
N SER A 518 -46.92 -19.04 -10.16
CA SER A 518 -45.71 -19.63 -10.74
C SER A 518 -44.94 -20.42 -9.68
N THR A 519 -44.57 -21.68 -9.97
CA THR A 519 -43.81 -22.54 -9.06
C THR A 519 -42.47 -22.99 -9.65
N ASP A 520 -41.52 -23.38 -8.80
CA ASP A 520 -40.33 -24.14 -9.20
C ASP A 520 -40.68 -25.62 -9.47
N ALA A 521 -39.71 -26.41 -9.93
CA ALA A 521 -39.91 -27.83 -10.25
C ALA A 521 -40.20 -28.70 -9.00
N GLN A 522 -39.99 -28.17 -7.80
CA GLN A 522 -40.27 -28.83 -6.52
C GLN A 522 -41.61 -28.39 -5.92
N GLY A 523 -42.34 -27.49 -6.58
CA GLY A 523 -43.66 -27.02 -6.15
C GLY A 523 -43.63 -25.82 -5.20
N HIS A 524 -42.48 -25.19 -4.96
CA HIS A 524 -42.39 -23.96 -4.17
C HIS A 524 -42.77 -22.73 -5.02
N ASP A 525 -43.13 -21.61 -4.38
CA ASP A 525 -43.24 -20.31 -5.07
C ASP A 525 -41.95 -20.01 -5.86
N LEU A 526 -42.08 -19.59 -7.13
CA LEU A 526 -40.93 -19.45 -8.02
C LEU A 526 -39.88 -18.44 -7.51
N GLN A 527 -40.29 -17.39 -6.80
CA GLN A 527 -39.35 -16.44 -6.19
C GLN A 527 -38.61 -17.10 -5.02
N VAL A 528 -39.31 -17.84 -4.15
CA VAL A 528 -38.70 -18.58 -3.04
C VAL A 528 -37.75 -19.67 -3.54
N GLY A 529 -38.20 -20.48 -4.51
CA GLY A 529 -37.42 -21.53 -5.15
C GLY A 529 -36.14 -21.00 -5.76
N THR A 530 -36.25 -19.99 -6.63
CA THR A 530 -35.09 -19.45 -7.35
C THR A 530 -34.18 -18.59 -6.49
N ASN A 531 -34.74 -17.67 -5.70
CA ASN A 531 -33.94 -16.63 -5.01
C ASN A 531 -33.37 -17.13 -3.68
N CYS A 532 -33.96 -18.14 -3.04
CA CYS A 532 -33.55 -18.59 -1.71
C CYS A 532 -33.11 -20.07 -1.69
N LEU A 533 -33.91 -20.97 -2.27
CA LEU A 533 -33.66 -22.42 -2.17
C LEU A 533 -32.61 -22.92 -3.16
N GLY A 534 -32.60 -22.38 -4.39
CA GLY A 534 -31.65 -22.74 -5.45
C GLY A 534 -30.27 -22.13 -5.27
N THR A 535 -30.12 -21.02 -4.53
CA THR A 535 -28.84 -20.33 -4.36
C THR A 535 -28.07 -20.88 -3.16
N VAL A 536 -26.87 -21.42 -3.38
CA VAL A 536 -25.99 -21.88 -2.30
C VAL A 536 -24.63 -21.15 -2.39
N ARG A 537 -24.39 -20.26 -1.41
CA ARG A 537 -23.09 -19.81 -0.84
C ARG A 537 -22.19 -18.82 -1.60
N VAL A 538 -21.92 -17.71 -0.90
CA VAL A 538 -20.71 -16.84 -0.77
C VAL A 538 -21.10 -15.36 -0.89
N ALA A 539 -21.80 -14.94 -1.95
CA ALA A 539 -22.40 -13.61 -2.06
C ALA A 539 -23.92 -13.68 -2.28
N TRP A 540 -24.71 -12.99 -1.44
CA TRP A 540 -26.18 -13.04 -1.41
C TRP A 540 -26.80 -11.67 -1.74
N ALA A 541 -27.53 -11.56 -2.85
CA ALA A 541 -28.16 -10.29 -3.25
C ALA A 541 -29.45 -10.02 -2.45
N ALA A 542 -29.35 -9.20 -1.39
CA ALA A 542 -30.43 -8.90 -0.45
C ALA A 542 -31.30 -7.69 -0.86
N SER A 543 -30.79 -6.65 -1.51
CA SER A 543 -31.59 -5.46 -1.95
C SER A 543 -32.18 -4.58 -0.84
N ILE A 544 -32.53 -3.34 -1.19
CA ILE A 544 -33.26 -2.39 -0.32
C ILE A 544 -34.64 -2.90 0.12
N ALA A 545 -35.21 -3.87 -0.62
CA ALA A 545 -36.51 -4.48 -0.31
C ALA A 545 -36.57 -5.08 1.12
N VAL A 546 -35.43 -5.49 1.69
CA VAL A 546 -35.32 -5.87 3.12
C VAL A 546 -35.88 -4.79 4.05
N HIS A 547 -35.66 -3.52 3.73
CA HIS A 547 -36.08 -2.40 4.57
C HIS A 547 -37.48 -1.89 4.24
N VAL A 548 -37.85 -1.88 2.95
CA VAL A 548 -39.05 -1.17 2.47
C VAL A 548 -40.23 -2.08 2.12
N ALA A 549 -40.02 -3.36 1.87
CA ALA A 549 -41.04 -4.29 1.37
C ALA A 549 -41.14 -5.59 2.18
N ALA A 550 -40.25 -5.81 3.14
CA ALA A 550 -40.32 -6.99 4.00
C ALA A 550 -41.50 -6.90 4.99
N PRO A 551 -42.28 -7.98 5.16
CA PRO A 551 -43.29 -8.07 6.21
C PRO A 551 -42.77 -7.66 7.59
N LYS A 552 -43.56 -6.90 8.33
CA LYS A 552 -43.22 -6.49 9.71
C LYS A 552 -44.01 -7.31 10.73
N PRO A 553 -43.44 -7.57 11.93
CA PRO A 553 -42.13 -7.10 12.42
C PRO A 553 -40.93 -7.95 12.01
N ASP A 554 -41.15 -9.23 11.67
CA ASP A 554 -40.08 -10.25 11.65
C ASP A 554 -39.36 -10.45 10.30
N GLY A 555 -39.78 -9.74 9.25
CA GLY A 555 -39.17 -9.78 7.92
C GLY A 555 -39.63 -10.94 7.03
N MET A 556 -39.95 -12.10 7.61
CA MET A 556 -40.60 -13.23 6.91
C MET A 556 -41.76 -13.78 7.75
N VAL A 557 -42.88 -14.10 7.10
CA VAL A 557 -44.03 -14.75 7.71
C VAL A 557 -43.88 -16.25 7.52
N ILE A 558 -43.63 -16.97 8.60
CA ILE A 558 -43.52 -18.44 8.59
C ILE A 558 -44.86 -19.05 8.98
N ASP A 559 -45.32 -20.07 8.26
CA ASP A 559 -46.53 -20.81 8.60
C ASP A 559 -46.29 -21.90 9.67
N GLY A 560 -47.37 -22.59 10.08
CA GLY A 560 -47.29 -23.62 11.12
C GLY A 560 -46.47 -24.87 10.72
N SER A 561 -46.07 -24.99 9.45
CA SER A 561 -45.20 -26.06 8.95
C SER A 561 -43.72 -25.67 8.94
N GLY A 562 -43.38 -24.41 9.25
CA GLY A 562 -42.01 -23.90 9.18
C GLY A 562 -41.62 -23.36 7.81
N CYS A 563 -42.56 -23.27 6.86
CA CYS A 563 -42.31 -22.75 5.51
C CYS A 563 -42.68 -21.26 5.40
N PRO A 564 -42.03 -20.48 4.53
CA PRO A 564 -42.46 -19.12 4.21
C PRO A 564 -43.89 -19.13 3.66
N ARG A 565 -44.78 -18.37 4.30
CA ARG A 565 -46.16 -18.20 3.85
C ARG A 565 -46.19 -17.29 2.62
N ASP A 566 -46.92 -17.72 1.59
CA ASP A 566 -47.24 -16.86 0.44
C ASP A 566 -48.04 -15.63 0.92
N GLN A 567 -47.48 -14.44 0.70
CA GLN A 567 -48.09 -13.14 1.00
C GLN A 567 -48.46 -12.36 -0.28
N GLY A 568 -48.43 -13.04 -1.43
CA GLY A 568 -48.60 -12.41 -2.74
C GLY A 568 -47.29 -11.85 -3.30
N VAL A 569 -47.37 -11.39 -4.55
CA VAL A 569 -46.19 -11.20 -5.40
C VAL A 569 -45.22 -10.14 -4.84
N ALA A 570 -45.72 -9.00 -4.37
CA ALA A 570 -44.91 -7.89 -3.86
C ALA A 570 -44.24 -8.21 -2.53
N ASP A 571 -45.01 -8.70 -1.56
CA ASP A 571 -44.50 -9.00 -0.23
C ASP A 571 -43.57 -10.21 -0.27
N ASN A 572 -43.83 -11.21 -1.11
CA ASN A 572 -42.91 -12.35 -1.31
C ASN A 572 -41.54 -11.91 -1.81
N TYR A 573 -41.45 -10.90 -2.69
CA TYR A 573 -40.15 -10.39 -3.12
C TYR A 573 -39.35 -9.85 -1.93
N GLY A 574 -39.98 -9.04 -1.07
CA GLY A 574 -39.39 -8.57 0.19
C GLY A 574 -38.98 -9.71 1.12
N GLN A 575 -39.81 -10.74 1.27
CA GLN A 575 -39.50 -11.94 2.05
C GLN A 575 -38.26 -12.66 1.52
N THR A 576 -38.13 -12.85 0.20
CA THR A 576 -36.96 -13.55 -0.38
C THR A 576 -35.65 -12.81 -0.11
N LYS A 577 -35.73 -11.48 -0.04
CA LYS A 577 -34.59 -10.60 0.25
C LYS A 577 -34.14 -10.68 1.69
N VAL A 578 -35.08 -10.80 2.63
CA VAL A 578 -34.78 -11.16 4.02
C VAL A 578 -34.22 -12.57 4.12
N GLY A 579 -34.79 -13.52 3.38
CA GLY A 579 -34.30 -14.90 3.28
C GLY A 579 -32.82 -14.96 2.90
N ASN A 580 -32.37 -14.15 1.94
CA ASN A 580 -30.96 -14.05 1.56
C ASN A 580 -30.05 -13.59 2.72
N VAL A 581 -30.53 -12.67 3.55
CA VAL A 581 -29.79 -12.23 4.75
C VAL A 581 -29.75 -13.34 5.81
N PHE A 582 -30.85 -14.05 6.03
CA PHE A 582 -30.92 -15.16 6.97
C PHE A 582 -30.01 -16.32 6.55
N LEU A 583 -30.05 -16.69 5.27
CA LEU A 583 -29.17 -17.72 4.72
C LEU A 583 -27.71 -17.31 4.79
N ALA A 584 -27.37 -16.06 4.42
CA ALA A 584 -26.01 -15.55 4.57
C ALA A 584 -25.49 -15.68 6.01
N ARG A 585 -26.29 -15.26 7.00
CA ARG A 585 -25.94 -15.34 8.42
C ARG A 585 -25.87 -16.78 8.93
N HIS A 586 -26.85 -17.62 8.57
CA HIS A 586 -26.88 -19.01 8.99
C HIS A 586 -25.68 -19.79 8.45
N PHE A 587 -25.34 -19.62 7.16
CA PHE A 587 -24.17 -20.29 6.58
C PHE A 587 -22.85 -19.70 7.09
N ALA A 588 -22.78 -18.40 7.42
CA ALA A 588 -21.63 -17.82 8.12
C ALA A 588 -21.38 -18.47 9.50
N GLN A 589 -22.45 -18.88 10.20
CA GLN A 589 -22.34 -19.53 11.51
C GLN A 589 -22.03 -21.03 11.41
N ASN A 590 -22.57 -21.72 10.39
CA ASN A 590 -22.57 -23.19 10.32
C ASN A 590 -21.57 -23.79 9.33
N THR A 591 -20.90 -22.98 8.51
CA THR A 591 -19.79 -23.46 7.69
C THR A 591 -18.51 -23.40 8.54
N SER A 592 -17.78 -24.52 8.64
CA SER A 592 -16.44 -24.55 9.27
C SER A 592 -15.61 -23.39 8.72
N GLN A 593 -14.90 -22.65 9.58
CA GLN A 593 -14.10 -21.46 9.22
C GLN A 593 -12.89 -21.75 8.31
N ASN A 594 -13.05 -22.62 7.31
CA ASN A 594 -12.07 -23.05 6.33
C ASN A 594 -11.92 -22.03 5.19
N GLY A 595 -12.05 -20.73 5.48
CA GLY A 595 -11.82 -19.65 4.50
C GLY A 595 -13.01 -19.27 3.60
N VAL A 596 -14.23 -19.75 3.85
CA VAL A 596 -15.43 -19.36 3.07
C VAL A 596 -16.20 -18.26 3.80
N VAL A 597 -16.35 -17.08 3.18
CA VAL A 597 -17.10 -15.93 3.73
C VAL A 597 -18.48 -15.85 3.10
N HIS A 598 -19.53 -15.61 3.89
CA HIS A 598 -20.89 -15.40 3.39
C HIS A 598 -21.32 -13.95 3.62
N VAL A 599 -21.57 -13.20 2.55
CA VAL A 599 -21.90 -11.77 2.62
C VAL A 599 -23.23 -11.50 1.92
N ALA A 600 -24.13 -10.78 2.59
CA ALA A 600 -25.34 -10.22 1.96
C ALA A 600 -25.08 -8.77 1.52
N PHE A 601 -25.47 -8.41 0.30
CA PHE A 601 -25.25 -7.06 -0.25
C PHE A 601 -26.48 -6.52 -0.97
N ASN A 602 -26.57 -5.20 -1.07
CA ASN A 602 -27.58 -4.51 -1.88
C ASN A 602 -26.93 -4.07 -3.20
N PRO A 603 -27.35 -4.62 -4.36
CA PRO A 603 -26.79 -4.24 -5.65
C PRO A 603 -27.20 -2.84 -6.14
N GLY A 604 -28.02 -2.10 -5.39
CA GLY A 604 -28.53 -0.79 -5.77
C GLY A 604 -29.74 -0.85 -6.72
N ASN A 605 -30.16 0.32 -7.21
CA ASN A 605 -31.30 0.47 -8.12
C ASN A 605 -30.83 0.54 -9.58
N LEU A 606 -30.50 -0.62 -10.13
CA LEU A 606 -29.97 -0.76 -11.49
C LEU A 606 -31.06 -1.23 -12.47
N ARG A 607 -30.99 -0.75 -13.73
CA ARG A 607 -31.83 -1.24 -14.82
C ARG A 607 -31.37 -2.61 -15.30
N THR A 608 -32.21 -3.63 -15.11
CA THR A 608 -31.88 -5.01 -15.49
C THR A 608 -33.10 -5.73 -16.08
N GLU A 609 -32.89 -6.95 -16.58
CA GLU A 609 -33.99 -7.86 -16.97
C GLU A 609 -34.83 -8.38 -15.79
N LEU A 610 -34.44 -8.08 -14.55
CA LEU A 610 -35.20 -8.45 -13.35
C LEU A 610 -36.57 -7.76 -13.33
N GLN A 611 -36.66 -6.52 -13.84
CA GLN A 611 -37.87 -5.71 -13.83
C GLN A 611 -38.87 -6.03 -14.96
N ARG A 612 -38.60 -7.00 -15.85
CA ARG A 612 -39.40 -7.26 -17.07
C ARG A 612 -40.90 -7.52 -16.87
N HIS A 613 -41.30 -8.00 -15.70
CA HIS A 613 -42.71 -8.26 -15.36
C HIS A 613 -43.31 -7.20 -14.42
N TRP A 614 -42.54 -6.16 -14.07
CA TRP A 614 -43.01 -5.08 -13.21
C TRP A 614 -43.70 -3.99 -14.04
N THR A 615 -45.03 -3.95 -13.98
CA THR A 615 -45.87 -3.04 -14.78
C THR A 615 -46.65 -2.04 -13.92
N GLY A 616 -47.07 -0.91 -14.51
CA GLY A 616 -47.94 0.08 -13.87
C GLY A 616 -47.23 1.39 -13.47
N VAL A 617 -47.97 2.32 -12.88
CA VAL A 617 -47.50 3.69 -12.59
C VAL A 617 -46.31 3.71 -11.62
N GLY A 618 -46.32 2.85 -10.59
CA GLY A 618 -45.20 2.73 -9.64
C GLY A 618 -43.91 2.19 -10.28
N ALA A 619 -44.04 1.27 -11.24
CA ALA A 619 -42.92 0.77 -12.04
C ALA A 619 -42.33 1.89 -12.92
N TRP A 620 -43.19 2.68 -13.59
CA TRP A 620 -42.75 3.80 -14.43
C TRP A 620 -41.92 4.86 -13.66
N VAL A 621 -42.40 5.29 -12.48
CA VAL A 621 -41.71 6.31 -11.65
C VAL A 621 -40.36 5.80 -11.12
N THR A 622 -40.27 4.51 -10.83
CA THR A 622 -39.05 3.92 -10.28
C THR A 622 -38.05 3.62 -11.40
N VAL A 623 -38.52 3.08 -12.53
CA VAL A 623 -37.70 2.78 -13.72
C VAL A 623 -37.19 4.05 -14.43
N SER A 624 -37.83 5.21 -14.23
CA SER A 624 -37.28 6.49 -14.71
C SER A 624 -36.16 7.06 -13.81
N ARG A 625 -35.86 6.43 -12.67
CA ARG A 625 -34.87 6.89 -11.66
C ARG A 625 -33.79 5.85 -11.35
N ILE A 626 -33.74 4.76 -12.09
CA ILE A 626 -32.68 3.75 -11.98
C ILE A 626 -31.50 4.15 -12.88
N TYR A 627 -30.28 3.82 -12.45
CA TYR A 627 -29.08 4.07 -13.24
C TYR A 627 -28.98 3.02 -14.35
N ASP A 628 -28.58 3.45 -15.56
CA ASP A 628 -28.21 2.53 -16.63
C ASP A 628 -26.90 1.85 -16.25
N LEU A 629 -26.81 0.54 -16.50
CA LEU A 629 -25.64 -0.28 -16.14
C LEU A 629 -24.33 0.23 -16.75
N GLU A 630 -24.38 0.90 -17.91
CA GLU A 630 -23.21 1.46 -18.59
C GLU A 630 -22.71 2.79 -17.99
N SER A 631 -23.46 3.39 -17.06
CA SER A 631 -23.17 4.72 -16.49
C SER A 631 -22.47 4.68 -15.12
N VAL A 632 -22.21 3.48 -14.59
CA VAL A 632 -21.58 3.20 -13.28
C VAL A 632 -20.29 2.43 -13.52
#